data_AF-A0A6J5DM43-F1
#
_entry.id   AF-A0A6J5DM43-F1
#
_cell.length_a   1.000
_cell.length_b   1.000
_cell.length_c   1.000
_cell.angle_alpha   90.00
_cell.angle_beta   90.00
_cell.angle_gamma   90.00
#
_symmetry.space_group_name_H-M   'P 1'
#
loop_
_entity.id
_entity.type
_entity.pdbx_description
1 polymer ?
#
loop_
_entity_poly.entity_id
_entity_poly.type
_entity_poly.pdbx_seq_one_letter_code
_entity_poly.pdbx_strand_id
1 'polypeptide(L)'
;MQKAMYVTDDRDLPDGEQRSLVIFPGGNGDWYVQVAPKHGRAIEGVRISTSGGAQMHCPGLGPAIAQAYRAMLAAQNGEKRAAQRSLDELESEVRAWRSKFPKLEFDGLFRIVEIE
;
A
#
# COMPACT_ATOMS: atom_id res chain seq x y z
N MET A 1 13.72 2.63 13.98
CA MET A 1 12.96 2.15 12.81
C MET A 1 11.87 3.17 12.50
N GLN A 2 11.77 3.66 11.27
CA GLN A 2 10.76 4.65 10.88
C GLN A 2 9.39 3.96 10.75
N LYS A 3 8.34 4.59 11.28
CA LYS A 3 6.95 4.08 11.21
C LYS A 3 6.01 5.22 10.84
N ALA A 4 4.97 4.91 10.06
CA ALA A 4 3.88 5.84 9.77
C ALA A 4 2.70 5.55 10.70
N MET A 5 2.07 6.58 11.25
CA MET A 5 0.94 6.48 12.17
C MET A 5 -0.21 7.39 11.72
N TYR A 6 -1.41 6.84 11.62
CA TYR A 6 -2.63 7.59 11.31
C TYR A 6 -3.62 7.39 12.45
N VAL A 7 -4.02 8.49 13.10
CA VAL A 7 -5.03 8.47 14.17
C VAL A 7 -6.39 8.39 13.49
N THR A 8 -7.22 7.44 13.93
CA THR A 8 -8.55 7.23 13.37
C THR A 8 -9.50 8.38 13.72
N ASP A 9 -10.69 8.42 13.11
CA ASP A 9 -11.71 9.45 13.40
C ASP A 9 -12.44 9.21 14.74
N ASP A 10 -11.74 8.63 15.70
CA ASP A 10 -12.18 8.39 17.08
C ASP A 10 -11.70 9.51 18.01
N ARG A 11 -11.42 10.69 17.47
CA ARG A 11 -10.98 11.87 18.22
C ARG A 11 -11.99 12.29 19.29
N ASP A 12 -13.26 11.93 19.09
CA ASP A 12 -14.37 12.19 20.01
C ASP A 12 -14.43 11.17 21.16
N LEU A 13 -13.70 10.05 21.08
CA LEU A 13 -13.58 9.09 22.17
C LEU A 13 -12.55 9.57 23.21
N PRO A 14 -12.67 9.12 24.47
CA PRO A 14 -11.66 9.35 25.50
C PRO A 14 -10.27 8.90 25.03
N ASP A 15 -9.21 9.60 25.46
CA ASP A 15 -7.84 9.40 24.96
C ASP A 15 -7.34 7.93 25.09
N GLY A 16 -7.80 7.21 26.12
CA GLY A 16 -7.48 5.78 26.32
C GLY A 16 -8.15 4.81 25.35
N GLU A 17 -9.20 5.25 24.65
CA GLU A 17 -9.93 4.47 23.65
C GLU A 17 -9.45 4.77 22.22
N GLN A 18 -8.74 5.90 22.03
CA GLN A 18 -8.24 6.31 20.74
C GLN A 18 -7.19 5.34 20.18
N ARG A 19 -7.34 5.02 18.90
CA ARG A 19 -6.50 4.08 18.15
C ARG A 19 -5.73 4.78 17.03
N SER A 20 -4.65 4.13 16.66
CA SER A 20 -3.77 4.51 15.56
C SER A 20 -3.51 3.30 14.69
N LEU A 21 -3.63 3.48 13.37
CA LEU A 21 -3.07 2.57 12.38
C LEU A 21 -1.57 2.83 12.27
N VAL A 22 -0.77 1.77 12.38
CA VAL A 22 0.69 1.83 12.31
C VAL A 22 1.17 0.93 11.17
N ILE A 23 1.96 1.49 10.26
CA ILE A 23 2.58 0.75 9.16
C ILE A 23 4.10 0.96 9.19
N PHE A 24 4.86 -0.12 9.03
CA PHE A 24 6.31 -0.05 8.89
C PHE A 24 6.88 -1.21 8.06
N PRO A 25 8.03 -0.99 7.38
CA PRO A 25 8.76 -2.06 6.72
C PRO A 25 9.49 -2.94 7.74
N GLY A 26 9.46 -4.25 7.53
CA GLY A 26 10.32 -5.21 8.21
C GLY A 26 11.71 -5.25 7.58
N GLY A 27 12.72 -5.62 8.36
CA GLY A 27 14.10 -5.79 7.86
C GLY A 27 14.24 -6.91 6.81
N ASN A 28 13.22 -7.74 6.64
CA ASN A 28 13.13 -8.84 5.67
C ASN A 28 12.37 -8.46 4.38
N GLY A 29 12.01 -7.19 4.18
CA GLY A 29 11.25 -6.72 3.02
C GLY A 29 9.74 -6.80 3.16
N ASP A 30 9.23 -7.46 4.21
CA ASP A 30 7.79 -7.55 4.47
C ASP A 30 7.22 -6.24 5.01
N TRP A 31 5.89 -6.14 5.01
CA TRP A 31 5.17 -5.04 5.62
C TRP A 31 4.45 -5.49 6.90
N TYR A 32 4.49 -4.65 7.92
CA TYR A 32 3.76 -4.86 9.15
C TYR A 32 2.69 -3.79 9.28
N VAL A 33 1.45 -4.23 9.47
CA VAL A 33 0.28 -3.37 9.65
C VAL A 33 -0.33 -3.68 11.00
N GLN A 34 -0.46 -2.67 11.84
CA GLN A 34 -0.81 -2.82 13.26
C GLN A 34 -1.82 -1.78 13.71
N VAL A 35 -2.66 -2.15 14.67
CA VAL A 35 -3.48 -1.22 15.44
C VAL A 35 -2.84 -1.04 16.81
N ALA A 36 -2.74 0.20 17.26
CA ALA A 36 -2.14 0.58 18.52
C ALA A 36 -3.00 1.62 19.24
N PRO A 37 -2.91 1.77 20.57
CA PRO A 37 -3.37 3.00 21.22
C PRO A 37 -2.68 4.22 20.61
N LYS A 38 -3.32 5.39 20.67
CA LYS A 38 -2.85 6.66 20.07
C LYS A 38 -1.34 6.93 20.23
N HIS A 39 -0.80 6.71 21.43
CA HIS A 39 0.63 6.84 21.77
C HIS A 39 1.25 5.53 22.29
N GLY A 40 0.57 4.41 22.07
CA GLY A 40 0.92 3.12 22.63
C GLY A 40 1.92 2.34 21.81
N ARG A 41 2.33 1.20 22.39
CA ARG A 41 3.03 0.15 21.67
C ARG A 41 2.04 -0.55 20.75
N ALA A 42 2.53 -1.06 19.63
CA ALA A 42 1.70 -1.87 18.76
C ALA A 42 1.44 -3.23 19.40
N ILE A 43 0.17 -3.63 19.43
CA ILE A 43 -0.32 -4.77 20.21
C ILE A 43 -1.02 -5.80 19.32
N GLU A 44 -1.63 -5.38 18.23
CA GLU A 44 -2.38 -6.24 17.31
C GLU A 44 -1.90 -5.96 15.88
N GLY A 45 -1.43 -7.00 15.18
CA GLY A 45 -0.79 -6.79 13.88
C GLY A 45 -0.80 -7.99 12.96
N VAL A 46 -0.80 -7.67 11.67
CA VAL A 46 -0.64 -8.63 10.58
C VAL A 46 0.68 -8.36 9.87
N ARG A 47 1.42 -9.43 9.61
CA ARG A 47 2.57 -9.44 8.71
C ARG A 47 2.08 -9.72 7.31
N ILE A 48 2.30 -8.79 6.39
CA ILE A 48 2.07 -8.95 4.96
C ILE A 48 3.39 -9.36 4.33
N SER A 49 3.53 -10.64 4.02
CA SER A 49 4.77 -11.10 3.39
C SER A 49 4.85 -10.66 1.93
N THR A 50 6.02 -10.22 1.50
CA THR A 50 6.32 -9.92 0.09
C THR A 50 6.75 -11.15 -0.70
N SER A 51 6.56 -12.36 -0.14
CA SER A 51 6.81 -13.63 -0.81
C SER A 51 5.76 -14.68 -0.41
N GLY A 52 5.68 -15.76 -1.18
CA GLY A 52 4.80 -16.90 -0.90
C GLY A 52 3.31 -16.59 -1.12
N GLY A 53 2.44 -17.17 -0.27
CA GLY A 53 0.99 -17.18 -0.47
C GLY A 53 0.34 -15.78 -0.58
N ALA A 54 0.81 -14.80 0.19
CA ALA A 54 0.25 -13.43 0.11
C ALA A 54 0.53 -12.77 -1.24
N GLN A 55 1.72 -12.95 -1.80
CA GLN A 55 2.07 -12.42 -3.12
C GLN A 55 1.38 -13.20 -4.24
N MET A 56 1.24 -14.52 -4.10
CA MET A 56 0.61 -15.39 -5.10
C MET A 56 -0.90 -15.18 -5.19
N HIS A 57 -1.58 -15.05 -4.06
CA HIS A 57 -3.05 -14.94 -4.01
C HIS A 57 -3.55 -13.49 -4.02
N CYS A 58 -2.71 -12.53 -3.59
CA CYS A 58 -3.04 -11.11 -3.52
C CYS A 58 -1.88 -10.22 -4.00
N PRO A 59 -1.43 -10.33 -5.27
CA PRO A 59 -0.22 -9.65 -5.76
C PRO A 59 -0.24 -8.11 -5.62
N GLY A 60 -1.41 -7.49 -5.60
CA GLY A 60 -1.57 -6.03 -5.43
C GLY A 60 -1.47 -5.52 -3.98
N LEU A 61 -1.52 -6.41 -2.98
CA LEU A 61 -1.63 -6.01 -1.57
C LEU A 61 -0.37 -5.31 -1.06
N GLY A 62 0.81 -5.87 -1.32
CA GLY A 62 2.09 -5.27 -0.92
C GLY A 62 2.29 -3.84 -1.48
N PRO A 63 2.16 -3.64 -2.80
CA PRO A 63 2.19 -2.31 -3.41
C PRO A 63 1.20 -1.32 -2.80
N ALA A 64 -0.03 -1.75 -2.49
CA ALA A 64 -1.05 -0.91 -1.87
C ALA A 64 -0.64 -0.46 -0.44
N ILE A 65 -0.14 -1.39 0.39
CA ILE A 65 0.36 -1.06 1.74
C ILE A 65 1.56 -0.10 1.67
N ALA A 66 2.48 -0.30 0.73
CA ALA A 66 3.60 0.59 0.52
C ALA A 66 3.15 2.01 0.11
N GLN A 67 2.09 2.13 -0.70
CA GLN A 67 1.50 3.42 -1.05
C GLN A 67 0.84 4.09 0.15
N ALA A 68 0.07 3.34 0.95
CA ALA A 68 -0.53 3.85 2.18
C ALA A 68 0.54 4.36 3.16
N TYR A 69 1.60 3.59 3.39
CA TYR A 69 2.74 4.00 4.22
C TYR A 69 3.34 5.35 3.77
N ARG A 70 3.63 5.49 2.46
CA ARG A 70 4.19 6.74 1.92
C ARG A 70 3.21 7.90 2.04
N ALA A 71 1.92 7.66 1.84
CA ALA A 71 0.89 8.69 2.00
C ALA A 71 0.80 9.17 3.45
N MET A 72 0.82 8.24 4.41
CA MET A 72 0.79 8.55 5.84
C MET A 72 2.05 9.33 6.27
N LEU A 73 3.24 8.94 5.81
CA LEU A 73 4.46 9.71 6.11
C LEU A 73 4.41 11.13 5.55
N ALA A 74 3.98 11.30 4.29
CA ALA A 74 3.84 12.62 3.68
C ALA A 74 2.87 13.49 4.49
N ALA A 75 1.72 12.94 4.90
CA ALA A 75 0.75 13.65 5.73
C ALA A 75 1.33 14.06 7.09
N GLN A 76 2.11 13.18 7.75
CA GLN A 76 2.79 13.49 9.00
C GLN A 76 3.82 14.61 8.86
N ASN A 77 4.50 14.70 7.70
CA ASN A 77 5.44 15.75 7.38
C ASN A 77 4.77 17.05 6.90
N GLY A 78 3.44 17.09 6.78
CA GLY A 78 2.71 18.23 6.22
C GLY A 78 2.86 18.38 4.69
N GLU A 79 3.31 17.35 4.00
CA GLU A 79 3.51 17.35 2.56
C GLU A 79 2.19 17.06 1.83
N LYS A 80 1.80 17.95 0.90
CA LYS A 80 0.73 17.64 -0.06
C LYS A 80 1.28 16.74 -1.17
N ARG A 81 0.81 15.50 -1.22
CA ARG A 81 1.07 14.64 -2.39
C ARG A 81 0.29 15.12 -3.60
N ALA A 82 0.92 15.04 -4.76
CA ALA A 82 0.20 15.15 -6.03
C ALA A 82 -0.91 14.10 -6.08
N ALA A 83 -2.04 14.45 -6.69
CA ALA A 83 -3.12 13.50 -6.91
C ALA A 83 -2.55 12.28 -7.66
N GLN A 84 -2.69 11.10 -7.06
CA GLN A 84 -2.43 9.87 -7.79
C GLN A 84 -3.57 9.67 -8.79
N ARG A 85 -3.24 9.19 -9.99
CA ARG A 85 -4.26 8.77 -10.95
C ARG A 85 -5.19 7.75 -10.31
N SER A 86 -6.48 7.87 -10.56
CA SER A 86 -7.46 6.91 -10.07
C SER A 86 -7.23 5.54 -10.70
N LEU A 87 -7.80 4.50 -10.09
CA LEU A 87 -7.77 3.16 -10.69
C LEU A 87 -8.42 3.17 -12.08
N ASP A 88 -9.52 3.89 -12.24
CA ASP A 88 -10.25 4.01 -13.51
C ASP A 88 -9.41 4.68 -14.60
N GLU A 89 -8.64 5.71 -14.25
CA GLU A 89 -7.72 6.39 -15.17
C GLU A 89 -6.60 5.44 -15.63
N LEU A 90 -6.03 4.68 -14.70
CA LEU A 90 -4.99 3.69 -15.00
C LEU A 90 -5.54 2.55 -15.85
N GLU A 91 -6.73 2.04 -15.54
CA GLU A 91 -7.39 1.00 -16.35
C GLU A 91 -7.69 1.50 -17.76
N SER A 92 -8.15 2.74 -17.88
CA SER A 92 -8.43 3.38 -19.19
C SER A 92 -7.15 3.49 -20.02
N GLU A 93 -6.03 3.88 -19.40
CA GLU A 93 -4.72 3.95 -20.05
C GLU A 93 -4.22 2.57 -20.48
N VAL A 94 -4.35 1.55 -19.62
CA VAL A 94 -3.98 0.16 -19.94
C VAL A 94 -4.83 -0.38 -21.09
N ARG A 95 -6.15 -0.13 -21.09
CA ARG A 95 -7.04 -0.52 -22.19
C ARG A 95 -6.63 0.17 -23.49
N ALA A 96 -6.41 1.48 -23.47
CA ALA A 96 -5.96 2.23 -24.64
C ALA A 96 -4.64 1.69 -25.19
N TRP A 97 -3.69 1.33 -24.32
CA TRP A 97 -2.42 0.72 -24.72
C TRP A 97 -2.62 -0.65 -25.37
N ARG A 98 -3.41 -1.54 -24.75
CA ARG A 98 -3.71 -2.87 -25.29
C ARG A 98 -4.44 -2.80 -26.64
N SER A 99 -5.35 -1.85 -26.82
CA SER A 99 -6.01 -1.63 -28.12
C SER A 99 -5.04 -1.15 -29.20
N LYS A 100 -4.05 -0.33 -28.84
CA LYS A 100 -3.04 0.17 -29.77
C LYS A 100 -1.99 -0.88 -30.14
N PHE A 101 -1.67 -1.78 -29.22
CA PHE A 101 -0.65 -2.81 -29.38
C PHE A 101 -1.21 -4.21 -29.07
N PRO A 102 -2.14 -4.73 -29.89
CA PRO A 102 -2.87 -5.96 -29.57
C PRO A 102 -2.00 -7.22 -29.56
N LYS A 103 -0.82 -7.16 -30.18
CA LYS A 103 0.14 -8.27 -30.22
C LYS A 103 1.15 -8.25 -29.08
N LEU A 104 1.14 -7.21 -28.25
CA LEU A 104 2.12 -7.06 -27.18
C LEU A 104 1.51 -7.44 -25.84
N GLU A 105 2.10 -8.41 -25.17
CA GLU A 105 1.72 -8.82 -23.82
C GLU A 105 2.89 -8.64 -22.84
N PHE A 106 2.55 -8.24 -21.61
CA PHE A 106 3.51 -8.19 -20.53
C PHE A 106 3.58 -9.56 -19.87
N ASP A 107 4.77 -10.18 -19.88
CA ASP A 107 4.99 -11.55 -19.41
C ASP A 107 4.91 -11.73 -17.88
N GLY A 108 4.62 -10.66 -17.14
CA GLY A 108 4.51 -10.68 -15.68
C GLY A 108 5.86 -10.76 -14.96
N LEU A 109 6.98 -10.81 -15.69
CA LEU A 109 8.32 -10.97 -15.12
C LEU A 109 9.17 -9.74 -15.45
N PHE A 110 9.52 -9.50 -16.72
CA PHE A 110 10.46 -8.41 -17.05
C PHE A 110 10.36 -7.85 -18.47
N ARG A 111 9.53 -8.37 -19.39
CA ARG A 111 9.53 -7.95 -20.81
C ARG A 111 8.16 -7.91 -21.47
N ILE A 112 8.06 -7.07 -22.49
CA ILE A 112 6.95 -7.06 -23.44
C ILE A 112 7.31 -7.99 -24.59
N VAL A 113 6.47 -8.98 -24.87
CA VAL A 113 6.67 -10.00 -25.91
C VAL A 113 5.60 -9.88 -27.00
N GLU A 114 5.96 -10.20 -28.25
CA GLU A 114 4.99 -10.36 -29.34
C GLU A 114 4.33 -11.73 -29.24
N ILE A 115 3.00 -11.77 -29.34
CA ILE A 115 2.22 -13.00 -29.44
C ILE A 115 2.16 -13.41 -30.92
N GLU A 116 2.58 -14.65 -31.22
CA GLU A 116 2.45 -15.28 -32.55
C GLU A 116 0.99 -15.47 -32.98
#